data_AF-A0AAQ0HGH9-F1
#
_entry.id   AF-A0AAQ0HGH9-F1
#
_cell.length_a   1.000
_cell.length_b   1.000
_cell.length_c   1.000
_cell.angle_alpha   90.00
_cell.angle_beta   90.00
_cell.angle_gamma   90.00
#
_symmetry.space_group_name_H-M   'P 1'
#
loop_
_entity.id
_entity.type
_entity.pdbx_description
1 polymer ?
#
loop_
_entity_poly.entity_id
_entity_poly.type
_entity_poly.pdbx_seq_one_letter_code
_entity_poly.pdbx_strand_id
1 'polypeptide(L)'
;MSDATIMRRRRQAPEYVATPDMAAFTIGQIAITALREEGGLSVEILRRHLARVASGQEDAVASRVSPDMALGALRYIETSLQNKVA
;
A
#
# COMPACT_ATOMS: atom_id res chain seq x y z
N MET A 1 37.86 6.05 -0.25
CA MET A 1 36.68 5.66 -1.05
C MET A 1 36.10 4.43 -0.38
N SER A 2 34.99 4.58 0.36
CA SER A 2 34.28 3.45 0.93
C SER A 2 32.87 3.49 0.37
N ASP A 3 32.59 2.47 -0.41
CA ASP A 3 31.41 2.29 -1.24
C ASP A 3 30.14 2.30 -0.37
N ALA A 4 29.34 3.36 -0.45
CA ALA A 4 28.02 3.45 0.16
C ALA A 4 27.00 2.67 -0.68
N THR A 5 27.37 1.47 -1.13
CA THR A 5 26.56 0.65 -2.00
C THR A 5 25.47 -0.02 -1.17
N ILE A 6 24.31 0.65 -1.13
CA ILE A 6 23.02 0.00 -1.33
C ILE A 6 22.76 -1.16 -0.33
N MET A 7 22.68 -0.87 0.96
CA MET A 7 21.71 -1.58 1.79
C MET A 7 20.35 -0.92 1.59
N ARG A 8 19.75 -1.10 0.40
CA ARG A 8 18.29 -1.09 0.28
C ARG A 8 17.81 -2.25 1.13
N ARG A 9 17.62 -2.02 2.44
CA ARG A 9 16.82 -2.86 3.32
C ARG A 9 15.51 -3.04 2.56
N ARG A 10 15.33 -4.21 1.93
CA ARG A 10 13.98 -4.67 1.61
C ARG A 10 13.27 -4.57 2.94
N ARG A 11 12.40 -3.57 3.12
CA ARG A 11 11.40 -3.60 4.18
C ARG A 11 10.62 -4.88 3.91
N GLN A 12 11.07 -5.97 4.53
CA GLN A 12 10.26 -7.16 4.67
C GLN A 12 9.19 -6.70 5.64
N ALA A 13 8.06 -6.31 5.06
CA ALA A 13 6.85 -6.15 5.83
C ALA A 13 6.69 -7.44 6.65
N PRO A 14 6.39 -7.36 7.95
CA PRO A 14 6.16 -8.54 8.78
C PRO A 14 5.24 -9.54 8.08
N GLU A 15 5.44 -10.84 8.26
CA GLU A 15 4.70 -11.88 7.52
C GLU A 15 3.17 -11.69 7.56
N TYR A 16 2.64 -11.15 8.67
CA TYR A 16 1.21 -10.83 8.81
C TYR A 16 0.71 -9.80 7.79
N VAL A 17 1.54 -8.84 7.39
CA VAL A 17 1.21 -7.76 6.45
C VAL A 17 1.03 -8.28 5.02
N ALA A 18 1.61 -9.43 4.70
CA ALA A 18 1.53 -10.03 3.38
C ALA A 18 0.28 -10.93 3.18
N THR A 19 -0.57 -11.05 4.20
CA THR A 19 -1.77 -11.89 4.10
C THR A 19 -2.89 -11.22 3.28
N PRO A 20 -3.71 -12.00 2.55
CA PRO A 20 -4.85 -11.45 1.80
C PRO A 20 -5.83 -10.67 2.67
N ASP A 21 -6.08 -11.13 3.90
CA ASP A 21 -6.99 -10.47 4.84
C ASP A 21 -6.46 -9.10 5.26
N MET A 22 -5.16 -8.99 5.53
CA MET A 22 -4.56 -7.70 5.85
C MET A 22 -4.55 -6.76 4.64
N ALA A 23 -4.32 -7.29 3.43
CA ALA A 23 -4.44 -6.50 2.21
C ALA A 23 -5.88 -5.96 2.04
N ALA A 24 -6.90 -6.81 2.20
CA ALA A 24 -8.30 -6.40 2.13
C ALA A 24 -8.66 -5.34 3.18
N PHE A 25 -8.23 -5.53 4.43
CA PHE A 25 -8.41 -4.55 5.50
C PHE A 25 -7.79 -3.20 5.14
N THR A 26 -6.53 -3.21 4.69
CA THR A 26 -5.81 -1.98 4.33
C THR A 26 -6.44 -1.27 3.13
N ILE A 27 -6.84 -2.01 2.10
CA ILE A 27 -7.55 -1.46 0.94
C ILE A 27 -8.88 -0.82 1.38
N GLY A 28 -9.62 -1.48 2.28
CA GLY A 28 -10.88 -0.95 2.82
C GLY A 28 -10.69 0.38 3.56
N GLN A 29 -9.66 0.51 4.39
CA GLN A 29 -9.36 1.77 5.08
C GLN A 29 -9.05 2.90 4.08
N ILE A 30 -8.21 2.62 3.08
CA ILE A 30 -7.86 3.61 2.06
C ILE A 30 -9.05 3.96 1.16
N ALA A 31 -9.91 2.99 0.83
CA ALA A 31 -11.12 3.24 0.05
C ALA A 31 -12.07 4.21 0.76
N ILE A 32 -12.25 4.05 2.07
CA ILE A 32 -13.07 4.97 2.88
C ILE A 32 -12.48 6.39 2.84
N THR A 33 -11.15 6.52 2.93
CA THR A 33 -10.49 7.81 2.79
C THR A 33 -10.73 8.43 1.41
N ALA A 34 -10.45 7.69 0.36
CA ALA A 34 -10.60 8.14 -1.02
C ALA A 34 -12.03 8.64 -1.27
N LEU A 35 -13.03 7.93 -0.75
CA LEU A 35 -14.43 8.36 -0.84
C LEU A 35 -14.70 9.67 -0.08
N ARG A 36 -14.06 9.88 1.08
CA ARG A 36 -14.22 11.11 1.86
C ARG A 36 -13.52 12.32 1.25
N GLU A 37 -12.35 12.12 0.65
CA GLU A 37 -11.50 13.20 0.13
C GLU A 37 -11.78 13.53 -1.33
N GLU A 38 -11.95 12.49 -2.17
CA GLU A 38 -12.08 12.63 -3.62
C GLU A 38 -13.51 12.34 -4.11
N GLY A 39 -14.43 11.93 -3.22
CA GLY A 39 -15.84 11.70 -3.54
C GLY A 39 -16.10 10.49 -4.44
N GLY A 40 -15.09 9.66 -4.68
CA GLY A 40 -15.16 8.54 -5.62
C GLY A 40 -14.10 7.48 -5.37
N LEU A 41 -14.28 6.32 -6.01
CA LEU A 41 -13.37 5.19 -5.88
C LEU A 41 -12.98 4.66 -7.26
N SER A 42 -11.68 4.60 -7.51
CA SER A 42 -11.12 3.90 -8.65
C SER A 42 -9.83 3.19 -8.25
N VAL A 43 -9.40 2.20 -9.05
CA VAL A 43 -8.14 1.50 -8.82
C VAL A 43 -6.96 2.48 -8.81
N GLU A 44 -6.98 3.48 -9.69
CA GLU A 44 -5.91 4.48 -9.77
C GLU A 44 -5.86 5.37 -8.52
N ILE A 45 -7.02 5.78 -8.00
CA ILE A 45 -7.12 6.54 -6.74
C ILE A 45 -6.57 5.70 -5.59
N LEU A 46 -6.97 4.43 -5.48
CA LEU A 46 -6.46 3.51 -4.45
C LEU A 46 -4.94 3.36 -4.53
N ARG A 47 -4.39 3.13 -5.73
CA ARG A 47 -2.93 3.02 -5.93
C ARG A 47 -2.20 4.29 -5.51
N ARG A 48 -2.75 5.46 -5.83
CA ARG A 48 -2.17 6.75 -5.47
C ARG A 48 -2.09 6.94 -3.95
N HIS A 49 -3.20 6.74 -3.23
CA HIS A 49 -3.19 6.84 -1.76
C HIS A 49 -2.26 5.79 -1.12
N LEU A 50 -2.32 4.54 -1.57
CA LEU A 50 -1.44 3.49 -1.06
C LEU A 50 0.05 3.83 -1.29
N ALA A 51 0.41 4.36 -2.46
CA ALA A 51 1.77 4.78 -2.76
C ALA A 51 2.23 5.96 -1.89
N ARG A 52 1.35 6.95 -1.66
CA ARG A 52 1.62 8.10 -0.77
C ARG A 52 1.86 7.64 0.68
N VAL A 53 0.99 6.77 1.22
CA VAL A 53 1.15 6.21 2.58
C VAL A 53 2.40 5.33 2.69
N ALA A 54 2.67 4.47 1.70
CA ALA A 54 3.88 3.64 1.68
C ALA A 54 5.18 4.49 1.65
N SER A 55 5.12 5.65 1.01
CA SER A 55 6.23 6.62 0.92
C SER A 55 6.33 7.55 2.13
N GLY A 56 5.38 7.49 3.07
CA GLY A 56 5.31 8.39 4.22
C GLY A 56 4.95 9.83 3.86
N GLN A 57 4.32 10.06 2.69
CA GLN A 57 3.92 11.38 2.18
C GLN A 57 2.49 11.76 2.57
N GLU A 58 1.75 10.83 3.15
CA GLU A 58 0.38 11.02 3.64
C GLU A 58 0.37 10.52 5.07
N ASP A 59 -0.10 11.36 6.00
CA ASP A 59 -0.28 10.96 7.39
C ASP A 59 -1.24 9.78 7.39
N ALA A 60 -0.67 8.59 7.61
CA ALA A 60 -1.31 7.29 7.59
C ALA A 60 -2.78 7.40 7.97
N VAL A 61 -3.64 7.39 6.96
CA VAL A 61 -4.99 7.91 7.12
C VAL A 61 -5.67 7.18 8.26
N ALA A 62 -6.02 7.94 9.30
CA ALA A 62 -6.66 7.44 10.51
C ALA A 62 -5.90 6.27 11.20
N SER A 63 -4.61 6.45 11.52
CA SER A 63 -3.80 5.67 12.49
C SER A 63 -3.66 4.14 12.30
N ARG A 64 -4.42 3.51 11.42
CA ARG A 64 -4.56 2.03 11.33
C ARG A 64 -3.77 1.41 10.17
N VAL A 65 -3.22 2.22 9.27
CA VAL A 65 -2.47 1.74 8.11
C VAL A 65 -1.02 2.17 8.23
N SER A 66 -0.12 1.22 8.47
CA SER A 66 1.32 1.49 8.41
C SER A 66 1.82 1.58 6.96
N PRO A 67 2.98 2.20 6.70
CA PRO A 67 3.60 2.21 5.37
C PRO A 67 3.84 0.79 4.80
N ASP A 68 4.17 -0.17 5.65
CA ASP A 68 4.36 -1.56 5.24
C ASP A 68 3.04 -2.21 4.82
N MET A 69 1.95 -1.91 5.53
CA MET A 69 0.59 -2.35 5.17
C MET A 69 0.16 -1.78 3.83
N ALA A 70 0.41 -0.49 3.60
CA ALA A 70 0.12 0.14 2.33
C ALA A 70 0.92 -0.49 1.18
N LEU A 71 2.21 -0.80 1.41
CA LEU A 71 3.04 -1.48 0.42
C LEU A 71 2.55 -2.91 0.12
N GLY A 72 2.12 -3.67 1.15
CA GLY A 72 1.54 -5.00 0.99
C GLY A 72 0.26 -4.98 0.16
N ALA A 73 -0.66 -4.07 0.49
CA ALA A 73 -1.90 -3.87 -0.24
C ALA A 73 -1.67 -3.44 -1.70
N LEU A 74 -0.69 -2.56 -1.95
CA LEU A 74 -0.32 -2.14 -3.31
C LEU A 74 0.13 -3.34 -4.17
N ARG A 75 1.02 -4.18 -3.62
CA ARG A 75 1.49 -5.41 -4.31
C ARG A 75 0.35 -6.41 -4.55
N TYR A 76 -0.58 -6.53 -3.60
CA TYR A 76 -1.74 -7.39 -3.74
C TYR A 76 -2.64 -6.96 -4.91
N ILE A 77 -2.91 -5.66 -5.04
CA ILE A 77 -3.67 -5.10 -6.18
C ILE A 77 -2.93 -5.39 -7.48
N GLU A 78 -1.63 -5.12 -7.55
CA GLU A 78 -0.83 -5.33 -8.77
C GLU A 78 -0.82 -6.80 -9.21
N THR A 79 -0.65 -7.72 -8.26
CA THR A 79 -0.68 -9.17 -8.53
C THR A 79 -2.08 -9.60 -8.99
N SER A 80 -3.12 -9.08 -8.36
CA SER A 80 -4.51 -9.40 -8.73
C SER A 80 -4.89 -8.89 -10.13
N LEU A 81 -4.35 -7.73 -10.54
CA LEU A 81 -4.54 -7.20 -11.89
C LEU A 81 -3.79 -8.02 -12.93
N GLN A 82 -2.56 -8.43 -12.65
CA GLN A 82 -1.77 -9.30 -13.54
C GLN A 82 -2.46 -10.65 -13.76
N ASN A 83 -2.99 -11.25 -12.70
CA ASN A 83 -3.70 -12.54 -12.77
C ASN A 83 -5.04 -12.48 -13.52
N LYS A 84 -5.62 -11.30 -13.73
CA LYS A 84 -6.85 -11.14 -14.54
C LYS A 84 -6.61 -11.02 -16.04
N VAL A 85 -5.35 -10.80 -16.46
CA VAL A 85 -4.95 -10.62 -17.86
C VAL A 85 -4.43 -11.92 -18.49
N ALA A 86 -4.16 -12.94 -17.68
CA ALA A 86 -3.76 -14.29 -18.09
C ALA A 86 -4.98 -15.22 -18.23
#